data_AF-B1PT53-F1
#
_entry.id   AF-B1PT53-F1
#
_cell.length_a   1.000
_cell.length_b   1.000
_cell.length_c   1.000
_cell.angle_alpha   90.00
_cell.angle_beta   90.00
_cell.angle_gamma   90.00
#
_symmetry.space_group_name_H-M   'P 1'
#
loop_
_entity.id
_entity.type
_entity.pdbx_description
1 polymer ?
#
loop_
_entity_poly.entity_id
_entity_poly.type
_entity_poly.pdbx_seq_one_letter_code
_entity_poly.pdbx_strand_id
1 'polypeptide(L)'
;LTELVAVVSKSVTAEDVNAAMKAAANESFGYTEEELVSSDIVGISEGSLFDATQTKVTSLGDKSLVKVVSWYDNEMSYTNQMVRVVEYFGAL
;
A
#
# COMPACT_ATOMS: atom_id res chain seq x y z
N LEU A 1 7.28 -7.65 0.41
CA LEU A 1 6.55 -6.76 -0.51
C LEU A 1 5.49 -7.56 -1.25
N THR A 2 4.41 -6.91 -1.65
CA THR A 2 3.35 -7.48 -2.49
C THR A 2 3.21 -6.66 -3.75
N GLU A 3 3.23 -7.32 -4.91
CA GLU A 3 2.84 -6.72 -6.18
C GLU A 3 1.39 -7.11 -6.51
N LEU A 4 0.57 -6.13 -6.88
CA LEU A 4 -0.77 -6.37 -7.41
C LEU A 4 -0.86 -5.80 -8.82
N VAL A 5 -1.24 -6.65 -9.77
CA VAL A 5 -1.52 -6.25 -11.16
C VAL A 5 -2.98 -6.50 -11.45
N ALA A 6 -3.72 -5.44 -11.81
CA ALA A 6 -5.16 -5.51 -12.03
C ALA A 6 -5.61 -4.63 -13.21
N VAL A 7 -6.66 -5.06 -13.90
CA VAL A 7 -7.37 -4.20 -14.87
C VAL A 7 -8.41 -3.40 -14.12
N VAL A 8 -8.30 -2.08 -14.17
CA VAL A 8 -9.29 -1.15 -13.61
C VAL A 8 -10.23 -0.64 -14.72
N SER A 9 -11.49 -0.38 -14.36
CA SER A 9 -12.55 -0.06 -15.31
C SER A 9 -12.47 1.33 -15.94
N LYS A 10 -11.53 2.18 -15.48
CA LYS A 10 -11.34 3.55 -15.94
C LYS A 10 -9.93 3.71 -16.49
N SER A 11 -9.76 4.62 -17.44
CA SER A 11 -8.46 5.17 -17.78
C SER A 11 -7.98 6.05 -16.62
N VAL A 12 -6.78 5.77 -16.11
CA VAL A 12 -6.15 6.47 -14.98
C VAL A 12 -4.67 6.70 -15.26
N THR A 13 -4.04 7.66 -14.59
CA THR A 13 -2.58 7.85 -14.57
C THR A 13 -1.95 7.26 -13.31
N ALA A 14 -0.61 7.23 -13.24
CA ALA A 14 0.10 6.83 -12.02
C ALA A 14 -0.17 7.83 -10.88
N GLU A 15 -0.27 9.12 -11.19
CA GLU A 15 -0.59 10.19 -10.25
C GLU A 15 -2.01 10.03 -9.68
N ASP A 16 -2.99 9.66 -10.50
CA ASP A 16 -4.35 9.36 -10.02
C ASP A 16 -4.35 8.23 -8.98
N VAL A 17 -3.62 7.15 -9.28
CA VAL A 17 -3.49 5.98 -8.39
C VAL A 17 -2.77 6.38 -7.11
N ASN A 18 -1.63 7.06 -7.22
CA ASN A 18 -0.83 7.48 -6.06
C ASN A 18 -1.61 8.46 -5.17
N ALA A 19 -2.34 9.41 -5.75
CA ALA A 19 -3.18 10.34 -5.00
C ALA A 19 -4.30 9.61 -4.24
N ALA A 20 -4.94 8.62 -4.86
CA ALA A 20 -5.96 7.80 -4.21
C ALA A 20 -5.38 7.00 -3.03
N MET A 21 -4.19 6.43 -3.19
CA MET A 21 -3.50 5.69 -2.12
C MET A 21 -3.07 6.62 -0.98
N LYS A 22 -2.50 7.79 -1.29
CA LYS A 22 -2.13 8.81 -0.30
C LYS A 22 -3.33 9.30 0.50
N ALA A 23 -4.48 9.48 -0.15
CA ALA A 23 -5.73 9.89 0.50
C ALA A 23 -6.32 8.81 1.43
N ALA A 24 -6.01 7.53 1.20
CA ALA A 24 -6.44 6.42 2.04
C ALA A 24 -5.50 6.16 3.23
N ALA A 25 -4.38 6.89 3.32
CA ALA A 25 -3.37 6.70 4.35
C ALA A 25 -3.94 6.90 5.76
N ASN A 26 -3.51 6.03 6.68
CA ASN A 26 -3.91 6.02 8.07
C ASN A 26 -2.87 5.24 8.89
N GLU A 27 -3.13 5.00 10.16
CA GLU A 27 -2.19 4.31 11.05
C GLU A 27 -1.83 2.88 10.60
N SER A 28 -2.70 2.19 9.88
CA SER A 28 -2.47 0.86 9.32
C SER A 28 -1.91 0.88 7.90
N PHE A 29 -2.11 1.98 7.16
CA PHE A 29 -1.74 2.12 5.76
C PHE A 29 -0.86 3.35 5.55
N GLY A 30 0.45 3.12 5.47
CA GLY A 30 1.44 4.15 5.17
C GLY A 30 1.55 4.43 3.68
N TYR A 31 2.17 5.55 3.35
CA TYR A 31 2.46 5.97 1.98
C TYR A 31 3.89 6.55 1.94
N THR A 32 4.71 6.07 1.01
CA THR A 32 6.08 6.58 0.80
C THR A 32 6.34 6.94 -0.66
N GLU A 33 7.16 7.96 -0.86
CA GLU A 33 7.75 8.38 -2.14
C GLU A 33 9.28 8.20 -2.11
N GLU A 34 9.83 7.54 -1.09
CA GLU A 34 11.26 7.26 -0.93
C GLU A 34 11.64 5.93 -1.61
N GLU A 35 12.83 5.87 -2.21
CA GLU A 35 13.39 4.68 -2.86
C GLU A 35 13.92 3.69 -1.81
N LEU A 36 13.01 3.10 -1.03
CA LEU A 36 13.32 2.18 0.05
C LEU A 36 13.57 0.74 -0.45
N VAL A 37 14.28 -0.01 0.37
CA VAL A 37 14.47 -1.46 0.21
C VAL A 37 13.95 -2.22 1.43
N SER A 38 14.01 -3.56 1.38
CA SER A 38 13.44 -4.41 2.42
C SER A 38 14.02 -4.22 3.82
N SER A 39 15.25 -3.70 3.97
CA SER A 39 15.82 -3.44 5.31
C SER A 39 15.19 -2.23 6.00
N ASP A 40 14.70 -1.27 5.23
CA ASP A 40 14.19 0.00 5.76
C ASP A 40 12.80 -0.16 6.40
N ILE A 41 12.11 -1.26 6.06
CA ILE A 41 10.76 -1.58 6.53
C ILE A 41 10.77 -2.44 7.80
N VAL A 42 11.93 -2.94 8.23
CA VAL A 42 12.01 -3.81 9.41
C VAL A 42 11.61 -3.01 10.65
N GLY A 43 10.60 -3.48 11.37
CA GLY A 43 10.11 -2.85 12.59
C GLY A 43 9.09 -1.73 12.40
N ILE A 44 8.60 -1.46 11.18
CA ILE A 44 7.54 -0.47 10.96
C ILE A 44 6.22 -0.87 11.65
N SER A 45 5.39 0.11 11.98
CA SER A 45 4.12 -0.11 12.71
C SER A 45 2.90 -0.24 11.79
N GLU A 46 3.03 0.26 10.57
CA GLU A 46 2.03 0.20 9.52
C GLU A 46 1.86 -1.25 9.08
N GLY A 47 0.61 -1.68 8.89
CA GLY A 47 0.29 -3.00 8.34
C GLY A 47 0.70 -3.15 6.87
N SER A 48 0.77 -2.03 6.15
CA SER A 48 1.12 -1.95 4.73
C SER A 48 1.64 -0.55 4.44
N LEU A 49 2.79 -0.45 3.78
CA LEU A 49 3.40 0.80 3.34
C LEU A 49 3.37 0.85 1.82
N PHE A 50 2.51 1.68 1.24
CA PHE A 50 2.39 1.83 -0.21
C PHE A 50 3.62 2.53 -0.79
N ASP A 51 4.19 1.96 -1.84
CA ASP A 51 5.37 2.49 -2.51
C ASP A 51 4.97 3.17 -3.83
N ALA A 52 4.94 4.51 -3.81
CA ALA A 52 4.53 5.31 -4.95
C ALA A 52 5.54 5.30 -6.11
N THR A 53 6.80 4.91 -5.86
CA THR A 53 7.85 4.86 -6.90
C THR A 53 7.67 3.66 -7.82
N GLN A 54 6.93 2.64 -7.39
CA GLN A 54 6.73 1.39 -8.12
C GLN A 54 5.39 1.28 -8.86
N THR A 55 4.55 2.32 -8.81
CA THR A 55 3.29 2.37 -9.57
C THR A 55 3.55 2.40 -11.08
N LYS A 56 2.92 1.49 -11.81
CA LYS A 56 2.93 1.50 -13.29
C LYS A 56 1.53 1.39 -13.83
N VAL A 57 1.25 2.19 -14.86
CA VAL A 57 -0.04 2.16 -15.56
C VAL A 57 0.19 1.97 -17.05
N THR A 58 -0.47 0.97 -17.62
CA THR A 58 -0.49 0.70 -19.06
C THR A 58 -1.91 0.91 -19.57
N SER A 59 -2.08 1.80 -20.55
CA SER A 59 -3.37 2.05 -21.18
C SER A 59 -3.86 0.83 -21.95
N LEU A 60 -5.15 0.50 -21.80
CA LEU A 60 -5.88 -0.51 -22.57
C LEU A 60 -7.05 0.13 -23.34
N GLY A 61 -6.93 1.41 -23.69
CA GLY A 61 -8.02 2.19 -24.29
C GLY A 61 -8.84 2.91 -23.21
N ASP A 62 -10.09 2.48 -23.01
CA ASP A 62 -11.01 3.03 -21.99
C ASP A 62 -10.72 2.51 -20.56
N LYS A 63 -9.82 1.54 -20.44
CA LYS A 63 -9.38 0.89 -19.20
C LYS A 63 -7.88 1.04 -19.00
N SER A 64 -7.40 0.70 -17.82
CA SER A 64 -5.96 0.64 -17.50
C SER A 64 -5.58 -0.70 -16.88
N LEU A 65 -4.43 -1.24 -17.26
CA LEU A 65 -3.72 -2.26 -16.49
C LEU A 65 -2.79 -1.54 -15.50
N VAL A 66 -3.07 -1.70 -14.21
CA VAL A 66 -2.35 -1.00 -13.14
C VAL A 66 -1.54 -2.02 -12.34
N LYS A 67 -0.26 -1.75 -12.14
CA LYS A 67 0.62 -2.40 -11.18
C LYS A 67 0.85 -1.46 -10.01
N VAL A 68 0.65 -1.95 -8.79
CA VAL A 68 1.02 -1.27 -7.55
C VAL A 68 1.85 -2.19 -6.66
N VAL A 69 2.61 -1.60 -5.75
CA VAL A 69 3.46 -2.32 -4.81
C VAL A 69 3.27 -1.77 -3.40
N SER A 70 3.29 -2.66 -2.41
CA SER A 70 3.36 -2.27 -1.01
C SER A 70 4.34 -3.14 -0.24
N TRP A 71 5.10 -2.49 0.64
CA TRP A 71 5.95 -3.12 1.63
C TRP A 71 5.17 -3.48 2.89
N TYR A 72 5.68 -4.46 3.61
CA TYR A 72 5.27 -4.81 4.96
C TYR A 72 6.38 -5.64 5.59
N ASP A 73 6.62 -5.43 6.87
CA ASP A 73 7.36 -6.37 7.70
C ASP A 73 6.42 -7.53 8.05
N ASN A 74 6.72 -8.73 7.55
CA ASN A 74 5.87 -9.89 7.82
C ASN A 74 5.74 -10.23 9.32
N GLU A 75 6.65 -9.75 10.17
CA GLU A 75 6.58 -9.89 11.62
C GLU A 75 5.91 -8.66 12.25
N MET A 76 6.54 -7.48 12.15
CA MET A 76 6.10 -6.30 12.90
C MET A 76 4.82 -5.66 12.35
N SER A 77 4.68 -5.53 11.02
CA SER A 77 3.45 -4.99 10.42
C SER A 77 2.25 -5.86 10.77
N TYR A 78 2.38 -7.19 10.66
CA TYR A 78 1.31 -8.11 11.04
C TYR A 78 1.00 -8.04 12.54
N THR A 79 2.03 -8.02 13.39
CA THR A 79 1.87 -7.97 14.85
C THR A 79 1.13 -6.69 15.30
N ASN A 80 1.49 -5.52 14.75
CA ASN A 80 0.79 -4.27 15.05
C ASN A 80 -0.68 -4.32 14.63
N GLN A 81 -1.00 -4.83 13.43
CA GLN A 81 -2.39 -5.01 13.02
C GLN A 81 -3.16 -5.94 13.95
N MET A 82 -2.56 -7.05 14.39
CA MET A 82 -3.18 -7.97 15.33
C MET A 82 -3.45 -7.30 16.68
N VAL A 83 -2.49 -6.53 17.21
CA VAL A 83 -2.66 -5.79 18.46
C VAL A 83 -3.81 -4.78 18.35
N ARG A 84 -3.89 -4.00 17.26
CA ARG A 84 -5.01 -3.06 17.02
C ARG A 84 -6.36 -3.76 17.05
N VAL A 85 -6.47 -4.96 16.47
CA VAL A 85 -7.70 -5.77 16.51
C VAL A 85 -8.02 -6.22 17.94
N VAL A 86 -7.02 -6.67 18.71
CA VAL A 86 -7.21 -7.09 20.11
C VAL A 86 -7.64 -5.91 20.98
N GLU A 87 -7.03 -4.74 20.82
CA GLU A 87 -7.42 -3.51 21.54
C GLU A 87 -8.84 -3.09 21.20
N TYR A 88 -9.20 -3.10 19.91
CA TYR A 88 -10.58 -2.82 19.48
C TYR A 88 -11.56 -3.81 20.11
N PHE A 89 -11.27 -5.11 20.07
CA PHE A 89 -12.13 -6.14 20.66
C PHE A 89 -12.24 -5.99 22.18
N GLY A 90 -11.16 -5.65 22.86
CA GLY A 90 -11.17 -5.42 24.32
C GLY A 90 -11.93 -4.16 24.75
N ALA A 91 -12.18 -3.23 23.84
CA ALA A 91 -12.94 -2.00 24.08
C ALA A 91 -14.44 -2.10 23.70
N LEU A 92 -14.87 -3.20 23.07
CA LEU A 92 -16.28 -3.52 22.80
C LEU A 92 -17.00 -4.02 24.05
#